data_AF-A0A7C6BZ96-F1
#
_entry.id   AF-A0A7C6BZ96-F1
#
_cell.length_a   1.000
_cell.length_b   1.000
_cell.length_c   1.000
_cell.angle_alpha   90.00
_cell.angle_beta   90.00
_cell.angle_gamma   90.00
#
_symmetry.space_group_name_H-M   'P 1'
#
loop_
_entity.id
_entity.type
_entity.pdbx_description
1 polymer ?
#
loop_
_entity_poly.entity_id
_entity_poly.type
_entity_poly.pdbx_seq_one_letter_code
_entity_poly.pdbx_strand_id
1 'polypeptide(L)'
;MNKLIKTTDSKYTEYEELIDQRDTLLKEAMQNNVKFNQMFGDDIIKLFELQIESIKYKKLIRYCTQLENGNKPIIFNELQEYINLNMQSYYDDLKEIISQVSFAKTFTIVDSEDTKAVKKIYFRIAKSIHPDRRPDLANDETIKEFWNRTVLAYKLNDKKSLIELEVATNKYLKDQNIDTADIEIENIDQKIHDLEIEIEHILNTEPYTYKYILEDEEEIKVLTDDYQQKIKKYKAYIKELKNKYSKFKIQEIYS
;
A
#
# COMPACT_ATOMS: atom_id res chain seq x y z
N MET A 1 15.24 48.04 -16.29
CA MET A 1 16.44 47.19 -16.11
C MET A 1 16.10 46.12 -15.09
N ASN A 2 15.97 44.90 -15.58
CA ASN A 2 15.49 43.73 -14.85
C ASN A 2 16.43 43.35 -13.70
N LYS A 3 15.90 43.42 -12.48
CA LYS A 3 16.40 42.70 -11.31
C LYS A 3 15.40 41.58 -11.02
N LEU A 4 15.58 40.46 -11.70
CA LEU A 4 14.99 39.16 -11.44
C LEU A 4 15.97 38.16 -12.09
N ILE A 5 16.01 36.92 -11.62
CA ILE A 5 16.88 35.84 -12.09
C ILE A 5 18.22 35.75 -11.34
N LYS A 6 18.14 35.23 -10.11
CA LYS A 6 19.16 34.29 -9.55
C LYS A 6 18.68 33.61 -8.27
N THR A 7 17.70 34.17 -7.57
CA THR A 7 17.12 33.57 -6.35
C THR A 7 16.03 32.53 -6.63
N THR A 8 15.37 32.59 -7.79
CA THR A 8 14.36 31.61 -8.20
C THR A 8 14.96 30.25 -8.50
N ASP A 9 16.08 30.22 -9.23
CA ASP A 9 16.75 28.99 -9.72
C ASP A 9 17.07 27.97 -8.61
N SER A 10 17.46 28.47 -7.42
CA SER A 10 17.79 27.62 -6.27
C SER A 10 16.56 26.90 -5.69
N LYS A 11 15.40 27.57 -5.62
CA LYS A 11 14.18 26.98 -5.05
C LYS A 11 13.53 25.99 -6.00
N TYR A 12 13.61 26.25 -7.31
CA TYR A 12 13.19 25.27 -8.32
C TYR A 12 14.03 24.01 -8.26
N THR A 13 15.36 24.16 -8.13
CA THR A 13 16.27 23.02 -7.97
C THR A 13 15.95 22.23 -6.70
N GLU A 14 15.77 22.90 -5.57
CA GLU A 14 15.38 22.28 -4.29
C GLU A 14 14.04 21.52 -4.42
N TYR A 15 13.03 22.14 -5.04
CA TYR A 15 11.75 21.51 -5.28
C TYR A 15 11.85 20.26 -6.16
N GLU A 16 12.64 20.31 -7.23
CA GLU A 16 12.89 19.15 -8.10
C GLU A 16 13.61 18.03 -7.35
N GLU A 17 14.61 18.35 -6.53
CA GLU A 17 15.37 17.39 -5.72
C GLU A 17 14.46 16.70 -4.68
N LEU A 18 13.56 17.45 -4.03
CA LEU A 18 12.59 16.89 -3.09
C LEU A 18 11.59 15.96 -3.77
N ILE A 19 11.10 16.30 -4.98
CA ILE A 19 10.27 15.38 -5.77
C ILE A 19 11.04 14.08 -6.07
N ASP A 20 12.28 14.19 -6.54
CA ASP A 20 13.11 13.03 -6.86
C ASP A 20 13.39 12.16 -5.62
N GLN A 21 13.60 12.80 -4.47
CA GLN A 21 13.76 12.13 -3.18
C GLN A 21 12.48 11.39 -2.78
N ARG A 22 11.32 12.07 -2.77
CA ARG A 22 10.02 11.48 -2.46
C ARG A 22 9.75 10.26 -3.34
N ASP A 23 9.90 10.40 -4.65
CA ASP A 23 9.59 9.32 -5.59
C ASP A 23 10.54 8.12 -5.41
N THR A 24 11.82 8.38 -5.08
CA THR A 24 12.78 7.35 -4.70
C THR A 24 12.34 6.63 -3.42
N LEU A 25 11.96 7.38 -2.37
CA LEU A 25 11.52 6.82 -1.09
C LEU A 25 10.24 6.00 -1.23
N LEU A 26 9.27 6.46 -2.02
CA LEU A 26 8.04 5.71 -2.30
C LEU A 26 8.31 4.39 -3.01
N LYS A 27 9.29 4.38 -3.93
CA LYS A 27 9.75 3.14 -4.57
C LYS A 27 10.42 2.20 -3.57
N GLU A 28 11.32 2.71 -2.73
CA GLU A 28 11.96 1.91 -1.66
C GLU A 28 10.90 1.34 -0.70
N ALA A 29 9.94 2.16 -0.26
CA ALA A 29 8.84 1.74 0.60
C ALA A 29 8.02 0.60 -0.04
N MET A 30 7.70 0.68 -1.33
CA MET A 30 7.04 -0.42 -2.03
C MET A 30 7.90 -1.70 -2.03
N GLN A 31 9.20 -1.59 -2.32
CA GLN A 31 10.09 -2.75 -2.36
C GLN A 31 10.21 -3.39 -0.97
N ASN A 32 10.29 -2.58 0.08
CA ASN A 32 10.27 -3.04 1.47
C ASN A 32 8.93 -3.72 1.80
N ASN A 33 7.80 -3.17 1.36
CA ASN A 33 6.48 -3.79 1.52
C ASN A 33 6.43 -5.18 0.88
N VAL A 34 6.91 -5.33 -0.35
CA VAL A 34 6.96 -6.62 -1.04
C VAL A 34 7.82 -7.60 -0.25
N LYS A 35 9.06 -7.24 0.12
CA LYS A 35 9.97 -8.12 0.87
C LYS A 35 9.36 -8.55 2.20
N PHE A 36 8.74 -7.61 2.90
CA PHE A 36 8.05 -7.86 4.16
C PHE A 36 6.89 -8.85 3.97
N ASN A 37 6.04 -8.65 2.96
CA ASN A 37 4.94 -9.55 2.64
C ASN A 37 5.41 -10.92 2.13
N GLN A 38 6.54 -11.01 1.43
CA GLN A 38 7.16 -12.28 1.06
C GLN A 38 7.61 -13.07 2.29
N MET A 39 8.16 -12.38 3.29
CA MET A 39 8.71 -13.01 4.49
C MET A 39 7.63 -13.35 5.53
N PHE A 40 6.74 -12.42 5.83
CA PHE A 40 5.76 -12.52 6.92
C PHE A 40 4.32 -12.72 6.47
N GLY A 41 4.04 -12.64 5.16
CA GLY A 41 2.67 -12.61 4.63
C GLY A 41 1.83 -13.83 5.02
N ASP A 42 2.42 -15.03 5.08
CA ASP A 42 1.70 -16.23 5.50
C ASP A 42 1.28 -16.19 6.97
N ASP A 43 2.16 -15.68 7.83
CA ASP A 43 1.86 -15.49 9.26
C ASP A 43 0.84 -14.38 9.48
N ILE A 44 0.91 -13.28 8.71
CA ILE A 44 -0.08 -12.19 8.72
C ILE A 44 -1.46 -12.72 8.35
N ILE A 45 -1.57 -13.42 7.20
CA ILE A 45 -2.82 -14.05 6.77
C ILE A 45 -3.31 -14.98 7.88
N LYS A 46 -2.43 -15.83 8.41
CA LYS A 46 -2.84 -16.82 9.41
C LYS A 46 -3.36 -16.18 10.69
N LEU A 47 -2.68 -15.14 11.16
CA LEU A 47 -3.09 -14.40 12.34
C LEU A 47 -4.44 -13.72 12.10
N PHE A 48 -4.64 -13.10 10.93
CA PHE A 48 -5.88 -12.40 10.58
C PHE A 48 -7.06 -13.38 10.47
N GLU A 49 -6.88 -14.55 9.83
CA GLU A 49 -7.88 -15.62 9.80
C GLU A 49 -8.36 -16.01 11.21
N LEU A 50 -7.41 -16.19 12.14
CA LEU A 50 -7.70 -16.56 13.52
C LEU A 50 -8.40 -15.41 14.27
N GLN A 51 -8.02 -14.16 14.02
CA GLN A 51 -8.71 -12.99 14.55
C GLN A 51 -10.16 -12.96 14.11
N ILE A 52 -10.43 -13.12 12.80
CA ILE A 52 -11.77 -13.20 12.22
C ILE A 52 -12.59 -14.32 12.85
N GLU A 53 -12.01 -15.52 12.98
CA GLU A 53 -12.68 -16.66 13.60
C GLU A 53 -13.05 -16.36 15.06
N SER A 54 -12.15 -15.73 15.82
CA SER A 54 -12.44 -15.33 17.20
C SER A 54 -13.56 -14.30 17.28
N ILE A 55 -13.60 -13.31 16.38
CA ILE A 55 -14.66 -12.29 16.30
C ILE A 55 -16.00 -12.94 15.96
N LYS A 56 -16.02 -13.86 14.99
CA LYS A 56 -17.20 -14.63 14.61
C LYS A 56 -17.79 -15.35 15.83
N TYR A 57 -16.97 -16.09 16.58
CA TYR A 57 -17.46 -16.79 17.77
C TYR A 57 -17.90 -15.84 18.88
N LYS A 58 -17.23 -14.72 19.10
CA LYS A 58 -17.67 -13.70 20.07
C LYS A 58 -19.04 -13.15 19.71
N LYS A 59 -19.28 -12.84 18.43
CA LYS A 59 -20.59 -12.36 17.95
C LYS A 59 -21.68 -13.43 18.06
N LEU A 60 -21.37 -14.68 17.71
CA LEU A 60 -22.26 -15.83 17.91
C LEU A 60 -22.69 -15.96 19.37
N ILE A 61 -21.72 -16.03 20.28
CA ILE A 61 -21.98 -16.15 21.73
C ILE A 61 -22.82 -14.97 22.23
N ARG A 62 -22.52 -13.73 21.80
CA ARG A 62 -23.29 -12.55 22.20
C ARG A 62 -24.75 -12.65 21.76
N TYR A 63 -24.98 -13.05 20.51
CA TYR A 63 -26.32 -13.21 19.95
C TYR A 63 -27.11 -14.28 20.71
N CYS A 64 -26.52 -15.47 20.89
CA CYS A 64 -27.15 -16.57 21.63
C CYS A 64 -27.45 -16.20 23.08
N THR A 65 -26.51 -15.56 23.78
CA THR A 65 -26.69 -15.10 25.17
C THR A 65 -27.85 -14.11 25.28
N GLN A 66 -27.99 -13.19 24.32
CA GLN A 66 -29.08 -12.22 24.30
C GLN A 66 -30.45 -12.89 24.13
N LEU A 67 -30.54 -13.95 23.30
CA LEU A 67 -31.77 -14.70 23.12
C LEU A 67 -32.12 -15.57 24.34
N GLU A 68 -31.15 -16.28 24.92
CA GLU A 68 -31.38 -17.08 26.14
C GLU A 68 -31.85 -16.20 27.31
N ASN A 69 -31.21 -15.05 27.54
CA ASN A 69 -31.63 -14.10 28.58
C ASN A 69 -33.05 -13.56 28.34
N GLY A 70 -33.50 -13.53 27.08
CA GLY A 70 -34.84 -13.15 26.70
C GLY A 70 -35.84 -14.32 26.62
N ASN A 71 -35.44 -15.55 27.00
CA ASN A 71 -36.21 -16.78 26.82
C ASN A 71 -36.71 -17.00 25.38
N LYS A 72 -35.95 -16.55 24.39
CA LYS A 72 -36.25 -16.72 22.96
C LYS A 72 -35.49 -17.93 22.41
N PRO A 73 -36.10 -18.70 21.48
CA PRO A 73 -35.38 -19.78 20.80
C PRO A 73 -34.25 -19.21 19.94
N ILE A 74 -33.14 -19.95 19.83
CA ILE A 74 -32.05 -19.63 18.91
C ILE A 74 -32.32 -20.38 17.60
N ILE A 75 -32.75 -19.65 16.57
CA ILE A 75 -33.07 -20.21 15.25
C ILE A 75 -31.80 -20.17 14.38
N PHE A 76 -31.45 -21.31 13.78
CA PHE A 76 -30.21 -21.43 13.01
C PHE A 76 -30.13 -20.45 11.82
N ASN A 77 -31.20 -20.33 11.03
CA ASN A 77 -31.22 -19.47 9.85
C ASN A 77 -31.01 -17.98 10.22
N GLU A 78 -31.72 -17.48 11.24
CA GLU A 78 -31.56 -16.10 11.73
C GLU A 78 -30.14 -15.86 12.25
N LEU A 79 -29.56 -16.84 12.95
CA LEU A 79 -28.18 -16.78 13.43
C LEU A 79 -27.17 -16.70 12.28
N GLN A 80 -27.36 -17.49 11.22
CA GLN A 80 -26.51 -17.46 10.04
C GLN A 80 -26.62 -16.14 9.30
N GLU A 81 -27.83 -15.62 9.08
CA GLU A 81 -28.06 -14.31 8.45
C GLU A 81 -27.38 -13.19 9.26
N TYR A 82 -27.57 -13.18 10.58
CA TYR A 82 -26.91 -12.23 11.47
C TYR A 82 -25.39 -12.27 11.31
N ILE A 83 -24.79 -13.47 11.33
CA ILE A 83 -23.34 -13.61 11.20
C ILE A 83 -22.83 -13.22 9.83
N ASN A 84 -23.50 -13.63 8.74
CA ASN A 84 -23.08 -13.29 7.39
C ASN A 84 -23.02 -11.77 7.19
N LEU A 85 -24.08 -11.05 7.61
CA LEU A 85 -24.12 -9.60 7.55
C LEU A 85 -23.03 -8.95 8.41
N ASN A 86 -22.81 -9.46 9.63
CA ASN A 86 -21.88 -8.85 10.58
C ASN A 86 -20.40 -9.21 10.37
N MET A 87 -20.10 -10.19 9.52
CA MET A 87 -18.74 -10.66 9.24
C MET A 87 -18.24 -10.24 7.85
N GLN A 88 -19.10 -9.73 6.97
CA GLN A 88 -18.77 -9.47 5.57
C GLN A 88 -17.53 -8.58 5.40
N SER A 89 -17.47 -7.43 6.08
CA SER A 89 -16.33 -6.50 5.95
C SER A 89 -15.00 -7.16 6.33
N TYR A 90 -14.98 -7.98 7.38
CA TYR A 90 -13.77 -8.68 7.81
C TYR A 90 -13.27 -9.68 6.76
N TYR A 91 -14.19 -10.34 6.05
CA TYR A 91 -13.80 -11.25 4.96
C TYR A 91 -13.30 -10.48 3.74
N ASP A 92 -13.82 -9.28 3.48
CA ASP A 92 -13.34 -8.44 2.40
C ASP A 92 -11.93 -7.89 2.71
N ASP A 93 -11.66 -7.47 3.95
CA ASP A 93 -10.32 -7.11 4.43
C ASP A 93 -9.33 -8.28 4.27
N LEU A 94 -9.74 -9.52 4.61
CA LEU A 94 -8.90 -10.70 4.45
C LEU A 94 -8.56 -10.98 2.98
N LYS A 95 -9.52 -10.79 2.06
CA LYS A 95 -9.26 -10.96 0.62
C LYS A 95 -8.23 -9.97 0.13
N GLU A 96 -8.27 -8.72 0.61
CA GLU A 96 -7.28 -7.71 0.25
C GLU A 96 -5.88 -8.12 0.72
N ILE A 97 -5.73 -8.53 1.98
CA ILE A 97 -4.45 -9.03 2.53
C ILE A 97 -3.92 -10.21 1.71
N ILE A 98 -4.78 -11.20 1.41
CA ILE A 98 -4.40 -12.35 0.58
C ILE A 98 -3.94 -11.90 -0.80
N SER A 99 -4.63 -10.93 -1.41
CA SER A 99 -4.25 -10.41 -2.72
C SER A 99 -2.90 -9.70 -2.70
N GLN A 100 -2.63 -8.90 -1.66
CA GLN A 100 -1.35 -8.20 -1.50
C GLN A 100 -0.18 -9.19 -1.31
N VAL A 101 -0.35 -10.18 -0.44
CA VAL A 101 0.66 -11.23 -0.20
C VAL A 101 0.87 -12.08 -1.46
N SER A 102 -0.20 -12.43 -2.16
CA SER A 102 -0.11 -13.21 -3.41
C SER A 102 0.65 -12.44 -4.48
N PHE A 103 0.37 -11.14 -4.63
CA PHE A 103 1.14 -10.26 -5.51
C PHE A 103 2.62 -10.26 -5.11
N ALA A 104 2.94 -10.02 -3.84
CA ALA A 104 4.31 -10.00 -3.35
C ALA A 104 5.06 -11.30 -3.64
N LYS A 105 4.42 -12.46 -3.47
CA LYS A 105 5.01 -13.79 -3.77
C LYS A 105 5.33 -14.00 -5.25
N THR A 106 4.53 -13.42 -6.14
CA THR A 106 4.77 -13.49 -7.59
C THR A 106 5.73 -12.41 -8.10
N PHE A 107 5.94 -11.36 -7.31
CA PHE A 107 6.72 -10.21 -7.70
C PHE A 107 8.22 -10.43 -7.45
N THR A 108 9.02 -10.41 -8.50
CA THR A 108 10.48 -10.50 -8.40
C THR A 108 11.09 -9.10 -8.34
N ILE A 109 11.72 -8.77 -7.22
CA ILE A 109 12.52 -7.54 -7.11
C ILE A 109 13.84 -7.77 -7.87
N VAL A 110 13.99 -7.13 -9.03
CA VAL A 110 15.24 -7.18 -9.79
C VAL A 110 16.28 -6.29 -9.12
N ASP A 111 17.36 -6.89 -8.61
CA ASP A 111 18.40 -6.25 -7.79
C ASP A 111 19.63 -5.74 -8.61
N SER A 112 19.51 -5.59 -9.92
CA SER A 112 20.68 -5.45 -10.81
C SER A 112 21.18 -4.01 -11.03
N GLU A 113 22.39 -3.89 -11.61
CA GLU A 113 23.04 -2.67 -12.15
C GLU A 113 22.11 -1.73 -12.95
N ASP A 114 20.96 -2.22 -13.42
CA ASP A 114 19.93 -1.44 -14.10
C ASP A 114 19.23 -0.41 -13.22
N THR A 115 19.32 -0.48 -11.89
CA THR A 115 18.65 0.47 -10.98
C THR A 115 19.04 1.93 -11.21
N LYS A 116 20.33 2.22 -11.50
CA LYS A 116 20.79 3.56 -11.86
C LYS A 116 20.26 4.01 -13.22
N ALA A 117 20.22 3.11 -14.20
CA ALA A 117 19.69 3.41 -15.53
C ALA A 117 18.18 3.68 -15.48
N VAL A 118 17.43 2.85 -14.75
CA VAL A 118 16.01 3.00 -14.45
C VAL A 118 15.74 4.37 -13.81
N LYS A 119 16.48 4.74 -12.77
CA LYS A 119 16.35 6.05 -12.11
C LYS A 119 16.61 7.21 -13.08
N LYS A 120 17.66 7.09 -13.89
CA LYS A 120 18.00 8.12 -14.89
C LYS A 120 16.94 8.27 -15.97
N ILE A 121 16.33 7.19 -16.45
CA ILE A 121 15.26 7.26 -17.45
C ILE A 121 14.00 7.87 -16.82
N TYR A 122 13.61 7.38 -15.63
CA TYR A 122 12.47 7.90 -14.89
C TYR A 122 12.54 9.41 -14.69
N PHE A 123 13.66 9.95 -14.20
CA PHE A 123 13.77 11.39 -13.98
C PHE A 123 13.78 12.22 -15.25
N ARG A 124 14.23 11.68 -16.39
CA ARG A 124 14.09 12.37 -17.68
C ARG A 124 12.63 12.45 -18.10
N ILE A 125 11.85 11.39 -17.91
CA ILE A 125 10.40 11.42 -18.17
C ILE A 125 9.72 12.37 -17.18
N ALA A 126 10.03 12.26 -15.88
CA ALA A 126 9.45 13.10 -14.83
C ALA A 126 9.73 14.58 -15.07
N LYS A 127 10.95 14.95 -15.49
CA LYS A 127 11.25 16.33 -15.88
C LYS A 127 10.33 16.85 -16.99
N SER A 128 9.95 15.99 -17.94
CA SER A 128 9.11 16.39 -19.07
C SER A 128 7.62 16.42 -18.76
N ILE A 129 7.11 15.57 -17.85
CA ILE A 129 5.67 15.34 -17.68
C ILE A 129 5.17 15.11 -16.25
N HIS A 130 6.02 15.19 -15.22
CA HIS A 130 5.57 14.96 -13.84
C HIS A 130 4.51 16.00 -13.46
N PRO A 131 3.35 15.63 -12.88
CA PRO A 131 2.25 16.57 -12.58
C PRO A 131 2.68 17.75 -11.69
N ASP A 132 3.52 17.52 -10.69
CA ASP A 132 4.08 18.57 -9.83
C ASP A 132 5.05 19.55 -10.55
N ARG A 133 5.77 19.07 -11.58
CA ARG A 133 6.71 19.89 -12.37
C ARG A 133 6.05 20.54 -13.59
N ARG A 134 5.03 19.88 -14.14
CA ARG A 134 4.26 20.26 -15.32
C ARG A 134 2.75 20.28 -15.02
N PRO A 135 2.30 21.11 -14.05
CA PRO A 135 0.88 21.24 -13.73
C PRO A 135 0.04 21.70 -14.92
N ASP A 136 0.65 22.39 -15.90
CA ASP A 136 0.05 22.77 -17.17
C ASP A 136 -0.42 21.56 -18.00
N LEU A 137 0.26 20.41 -17.84
CA LEU A 137 -0.06 19.16 -18.53
C LEU A 137 -0.92 18.21 -17.69
N ALA A 138 -1.22 18.54 -16.43
CA ALA A 138 -1.87 17.64 -15.49
C ALA A 138 -3.29 17.22 -15.90
N ASN A 139 -3.93 17.95 -16.83
CA ASN A 139 -5.27 17.62 -17.34
C ASN A 139 -5.26 16.84 -18.66
N ASP A 140 -4.11 16.62 -19.27
CA ASP A 140 -4.00 15.83 -20.50
C ASP A 140 -4.07 14.34 -20.19
N GLU A 141 -5.09 13.65 -20.70
CA GLU A 141 -5.32 12.22 -20.43
C GLU A 141 -4.20 11.32 -20.97
N THR A 142 -3.55 11.69 -22.07
CA THR A 142 -2.43 10.92 -22.62
C THR A 142 -1.20 11.07 -21.73
N ILE A 143 -0.94 12.28 -21.26
CA ILE A 143 0.14 12.56 -20.32
C ILE A 143 -0.09 11.84 -18.98
N LYS A 144 -1.31 11.88 -18.43
CA LYS A 144 -1.69 11.13 -17.23
C LYS A 144 -1.41 9.64 -17.40
N GLU A 145 -1.81 9.06 -18.53
CA GLU A 145 -1.57 7.64 -18.82
C GLU A 145 -0.07 7.31 -18.93
N PHE A 146 0.71 8.14 -19.63
CA PHE A 146 2.16 7.96 -19.70
C PHE A 146 2.81 8.09 -18.33
N TRP A 147 2.36 9.02 -17.50
CA TRP A 147 2.86 9.18 -16.14
C TRP A 147 2.54 7.97 -15.28
N ASN A 148 1.29 7.50 -15.27
CA ASN A 148 0.87 6.33 -14.50
C ASN A 148 1.69 5.09 -14.87
N ARG A 149 1.88 4.85 -16.18
CA ARG A 149 2.72 3.75 -16.69
C ARG A 149 4.19 3.93 -16.32
N THR A 150 4.69 5.16 -16.31
CA THR A 150 6.07 5.50 -15.91
C THR A 150 6.31 5.22 -14.44
N VAL A 151 5.40 5.64 -13.56
CA VAL A 151 5.46 5.37 -12.12
C VAL A 151 5.44 3.87 -11.86
N LEU A 152 4.57 3.12 -12.53
CA LEU A 152 4.53 1.66 -12.41
C LEU A 152 5.85 1.03 -12.88
N ALA A 153 6.32 1.34 -14.09
CA ALA A 153 7.56 0.79 -14.61
C ALA A 153 8.78 1.13 -13.72
N TYR A 154 8.83 2.35 -13.18
CA TYR A 154 9.88 2.76 -12.23
C TYR A 154 9.85 1.95 -10.94
N LYS A 155 8.67 1.78 -10.35
CA LYS A 155 8.46 0.97 -9.14
C LYS A 155 8.87 -0.50 -9.35
N LEU A 156 8.56 -1.06 -10.51
CA LEU A 156 8.86 -2.47 -10.84
C LEU A 156 10.28 -2.71 -11.37
N ASN A 157 11.14 -1.69 -11.44
CA ASN A 157 12.45 -1.77 -12.13
C ASN A 157 12.34 -2.23 -13.61
N ASP A 158 11.21 -1.97 -14.28
CA ASP A 158 11.00 -2.33 -15.68
C ASP A 158 11.66 -1.30 -16.62
N LYS A 159 12.97 -1.50 -16.82
CA LYS A 159 13.78 -0.66 -17.71
C LYS A 159 13.26 -0.63 -19.14
N LYS A 160 12.76 -1.76 -19.67
CA LYS A 160 12.31 -1.84 -21.05
C LYS A 160 11.08 -0.96 -21.25
N SER A 161 10.09 -1.09 -20.39
CA SER A 161 8.89 -0.24 -20.43
C SER A 161 9.24 1.24 -20.26
N LEU A 162 10.17 1.58 -19.37
CA LEU A 162 10.64 2.98 -19.23
C LEU A 162 11.28 3.54 -20.49
N ILE A 163 12.09 2.76 -21.23
CA ILE A 163 12.68 3.19 -22.50
C ILE A 163 11.58 3.45 -23.55
N GLU A 164 10.62 2.54 -23.66
CA GLU A 164 9.50 2.68 -24.60
C GLU A 164 8.62 3.90 -24.26
N LEU A 165 8.37 4.13 -22.97
CA LEU A 165 7.61 5.28 -22.47
C LEU A 165 8.35 6.60 -22.69
N GLU A 166 9.67 6.64 -22.52
CA GLU A 166 10.46 7.83 -22.84
C GLU A 166 10.33 8.23 -24.31
N VAL A 167 10.44 7.25 -25.22
CA VAL A 167 10.26 7.50 -26.66
C VAL A 167 8.85 7.96 -26.98
N ALA A 168 7.83 7.29 -26.43
CA ALA A 168 6.43 7.65 -26.65
C ALA A 168 6.10 9.05 -26.12
N THR A 169 6.59 9.39 -24.93
CA THR A 169 6.40 10.70 -24.30
C THR A 169 7.04 11.79 -25.15
N ASN A 170 8.31 11.63 -25.52
CA ASN A 170 9.03 12.62 -26.33
C ASN A 170 8.39 12.81 -27.72
N LYS A 171 7.90 11.73 -28.33
CA LYS A 171 7.17 11.80 -29.59
C LYS A 171 5.87 12.60 -29.43
N TYR A 172 5.08 12.30 -28.40
CA TYR A 172 3.81 12.98 -28.17
C TYR A 172 4.00 14.47 -27.91
N LEU A 173 4.93 14.85 -27.04
CA LEU A 173 5.24 16.26 -26.76
C LEU A 173 5.64 17.01 -28.04
N LYS A 174 6.44 16.38 -28.89
CA LYS A 174 6.83 16.94 -30.19
C LYS A 174 5.65 17.08 -31.15
N ASP A 175 4.84 16.04 -31.30
CA ASP A 175 3.70 16.01 -32.23
C ASP A 175 2.63 17.05 -31.85
N GLN A 176 2.47 17.32 -30.54
CA GLN A 176 1.57 18.35 -30.02
C GLN A 176 2.20 19.75 -29.93
N ASN A 177 3.47 19.92 -30.34
CA ASN A 177 4.25 21.16 -30.18
C ASN A 177 4.22 21.70 -28.74
N ILE A 178 4.25 20.81 -27.74
CA ILE A 178 4.32 21.18 -26.33
C ILE A 178 5.75 21.60 -26.01
N ASP A 179 5.91 22.81 -25.48
CA ASP A 179 7.20 23.31 -25.02
C ASP A 179 7.68 22.51 -23.79
N THR A 180 8.96 22.17 -23.78
CA THR A 180 9.64 21.48 -22.68
C THR A 180 10.48 22.42 -21.83
N ALA A 181 10.42 23.73 -22.08
CA ALA A 181 11.01 24.74 -21.23
C ALA A 181 10.42 24.70 -19.80
N ASP A 182 11.24 25.14 -18.83
CA ASP A 182 10.82 25.24 -17.44
C ASP A 182 9.69 26.26 -17.30
N ILE A 183 8.64 25.89 -16.56
CA ILE A 183 7.49 26.76 -16.30
C ILE A 183 7.53 27.30 -14.88
N GLU A 184 6.87 28.44 -14.66
CA GLU A 184 6.75 29.01 -13.33
C GLU A 184 5.78 28.18 -12.47
N ILE A 185 6.24 27.75 -11.30
CA ILE A 185 5.45 26.99 -10.33
C ILE A 185 5.01 27.95 -9.24
N GLU A 186 3.71 28.20 -9.20
CA GLU A 186 3.11 29.05 -8.16
C GLU A 186 3.25 28.41 -6.76
N ASN A 187 3.42 29.27 -5.75
CA ASN A 187 3.50 28.90 -4.34
C ASN A 187 4.59 27.86 -4.02
N ILE A 188 5.74 27.95 -4.71
CA ILE A 188 6.85 27.00 -4.57
C ILE A 188 7.31 26.79 -3.13
N ASP A 189 7.32 27.85 -2.30
CA ASP A 189 7.69 27.77 -0.89
C ASP A 189 6.76 26.84 -0.08
N GLN A 190 5.45 26.95 -0.30
CA GLN A 190 4.49 26.07 0.35
C GLN A 190 4.64 24.63 -0.15
N LYS A 191 4.85 24.44 -1.46
CA LYS A 191 5.02 23.11 -2.04
C LYS A 191 6.30 22.41 -1.56
N ILE A 192 7.39 23.16 -1.36
CA ILE A 192 8.62 22.65 -0.74
C ILE A 192 8.31 22.19 0.68
N HIS A 193 7.66 23.04 1.49
CA HIS A 193 7.30 22.69 2.87
C HIS A 193 6.40 21.44 2.96
N ASP A 194 5.40 21.34 2.08
CA ASP A 194 4.50 20.19 2.03
C ASP A 194 5.26 18.90 1.65
N LEU A 195 6.22 18.98 0.71
CA LEU A 195 7.08 17.85 0.34
C LEU A 195 8.01 17.42 1.48
N GLU A 196 8.57 18.36 2.23
CA GLU A 196 9.42 18.03 3.39
C GLU A 196 8.62 17.24 4.44
N ILE A 197 7.38 17.68 4.73
CA ILE A 197 6.46 16.96 5.64
C ILE A 197 6.14 15.57 5.08
N GLU A 198 5.85 15.45 3.78
CA GLU A 198 5.56 14.17 3.13
C GLU A 198 6.76 13.21 3.21
N ILE A 199 7.96 13.70 2.94
CA ILE A 199 9.20 12.93 3.03
C ILE A 199 9.45 12.47 4.46
N GLU A 200 9.31 13.36 5.45
CA GLU A 200 9.45 13.01 6.86
C GLU A 200 8.42 11.95 7.25
N HIS A 201 7.18 12.08 6.78
CA HIS A 201 6.15 11.08 7.01
C HIS A 201 6.55 9.72 6.43
N ILE A 202 6.93 9.66 5.15
CA ILE A 202 7.34 8.41 4.49
C ILE A 202 8.47 7.73 5.26
N LEU A 203 9.50 8.48 5.69
CA LEU A 203 10.64 7.93 6.42
C LEU A 203 10.26 7.29 7.77
N ASN A 204 9.18 7.78 8.40
CA ASN A 204 8.75 7.37 9.74
C ASN A 204 7.53 6.44 9.74
N THR A 205 6.99 6.07 8.57
CA THR A 205 5.82 5.19 8.48
C THR A 205 6.06 3.95 7.64
N GLU A 206 5.20 2.95 7.87
CA GLU A 206 5.10 1.80 6.98
C GLU A 206 4.64 2.26 5.59
N PRO A 207 5.14 1.63 4.51
CA PRO A 207 6.02 0.47 4.52
C PRO A 207 7.53 0.79 4.47
N TYR A 208 7.94 2.06 4.50
CA TYR A 208 9.37 2.41 4.43
C TYR A 208 10.14 1.82 5.62
N THR A 209 9.60 1.98 6.83
CA THR A 209 10.19 1.53 8.08
C THR A 209 10.40 0.02 8.18
N TYR A 210 9.72 -0.79 7.34
CA TYR A 210 10.00 -2.23 7.26
C TYR A 210 11.45 -2.54 6.90
N LYS A 211 12.15 -1.59 6.27
CA LYS A 211 13.60 -1.69 6.04
C LYS A 211 14.38 -2.04 7.31
N TYR A 212 14.05 -1.38 8.42
CA TYR A 212 14.76 -1.57 9.68
C TYR A 212 14.59 -2.98 10.26
N ILE A 213 13.46 -3.63 9.97
CA ILE A 213 13.23 -5.03 10.32
C ILE A 213 13.96 -5.94 9.33
N LEU A 214 13.80 -5.70 8.03
CA LEU A 214 14.33 -6.57 6.97
C LEU A 214 15.87 -6.61 6.88
N GLU A 215 16.55 -5.60 7.42
CA GLU A 215 18.01 -5.50 7.44
C GLU A 215 18.64 -6.02 8.74
N ASP A 216 17.85 -6.40 9.74
CA ASP A 216 18.31 -6.88 11.04
C ASP A 216 17.77 -8.29 11.35
N GLU A 217 18.66 -9.28 11.41
CA GLU A 217 18.30 -10.68 11.67
C GLU A 217 17.64 -10.89 13.05
N GLU A 218 18.01 -10.12 14.07
CA GLU A 218 17.39 -10.21 15.38
C GLU A 218 15.98 -9.62 15.37
N GLU A 219 15.74 -8.51 14.66
CA GLU A 219 14.39 -7.94 14.49
C GLU A 219 13.47 -8.90 13.70
N ILE A 220 13.98 -9.54 12.64
CA ILE A 220 13.25 -10.59 11.90
C ILE A 220 12.82 -11.71 12.86
N LYS A 221 13.74 -12.18 13.70
CA LYS A 221 13.48 -13.26 14.64
C LYS A 221 12.47 -12.84 15.71
N VAL A 222 12.61 -11.66 16.30
CA VAL A 222 11.68 -11.10 17.29
C VAL A 222 10.27 -11.04 16.70
N LEU A 223 10.12 -10.51 15.49
CA LEU A 223 8.82 -10.38 14.83
C LEU A 223 8.23 -11.76 14.47
N THR A 224 9.06 -12.68 14.00
CA THR A 224 8.65 -14.07 13.72
C THR A 224 8.11 -14.75 14.99
N ASP A 225 8.85 -14.66 16.09
CA ASP A 225 8.45 -15.22 17.38
C ASP A 225 7.15 -14.58 17.90
N ASP A 226 6.98 -13.27 17.73
CA ASP A 226 5.75 -12.56 18.08
C ASP A 226 4.54 -13.06 17.28
N TYR A 227 4.65 -13.21 15.96
CA TYR A 227 3.59 -13.80 15.14
C TYR A 227 3.22 -15.21 15.60
N GLN A 228 4.21 -16.09 15.82
CA GLN A 228 3.96 -17.46 16.28
C GLN A 228 3.30 -17.50 17.66
N GLN A 229 3.71 -16.62 18.58
CA GLN A 229 3.09 -16.49 19.90
C GLN A 229 1.64 -16.01 19.79
N LYS A 230 1.36 -14.98 18.98
CA LYS A 230 0.00 -14.47 18.73
C LYS A 230 -0.88 -15.54 18.12
N ILE A 231 -0.42 -16.25 17.09
CA ILE A 231 -1.11 -17.38 16.45
C ILE A 231 -1.47 -18.45 17.49
N LYS A 232 -0.52 -18.83 18.35
CA LYS A 232 -0.76 -19.82 19.41
C LYS A 232 -1.82 -19.36 20.42
N LYS A 233 -1.75 -18.09 20.85
CA LYS A 233 -2.73 -17.48 21.77
C LYS A 233 -4.13 -17.47 21.16
N TYR A 234 -4.28 -17.06 19.91
CA TYR A 234 -5.59 -17.05 19.24
C TYR A 234 -6.15 -18.46 19.03
N LYS A 235 -5.33 -19.46 18.65
CA LYS A 235 -5.78 -20.86 18.55
C LYS A 235 -6.35 -21.37 19.87
N ALA A 236 -5.69 -21.09 20.99
CA ALA A 236 -6.19 -21.45 22.33
C ALA A 236 -7.50 -20.71 22.66
N TYR A 237 -7.54 -19.40 22.42
CA TYR A 237 -8.72 -18.58 22.68
C TYR A 237 -9.95 -19.03 21.87
N ILE A 238 -9.78 -19.32 20.57
CA ILE A 238 -10.85 -19.85 19.71
C ILE A 238 -11.39 -21.17 20.25
N LYS A 239 -10.53 -22.06 20.78
CA LYS A 239 -10.97 -23.31 21.39
C LYS A 239 -11.89 -23.05 22.59
N GLU A 240 -11.55 -22.09 23.44
CA GLU A 240 -12.41 -21.68 24.57
C GLU A 240 -13.74 -21.11 24.10
N LEU A 241 -13.72 -20.24 23.07
CA LEU A 241 -14.92 -19.67 22.49
C LEU A 241 -15.83 -20.75 21.87
N LYS A 242 -15.27 -21.71 21.13
CA LYS A 242 -16.00 -22.86 20.59
C LYS A 242 -16.66 -23.68 21.69
N ASN A 243 -15.94 -23.97 22.78
CA ASN A 243 -16.47 -24.68 23.94
C ASN A 243 -17.58 -23.90 24.66
N LYS A 244 -17.51 -22.57 24.66
CA LYS A 244 -18.59 -21.73 25.22
C LYS A 244 -19.81 -21.75 24.29
N TYR A 245 -19.59 -21.64 22.99
CA TYR A 245 -20.65 -21.63 21.99
C TYR A 245 -21.40 -22.97 21.91
N SER A 246 -20.71 -24.11 22.07
CA SER A 246 -21.33 -25.45 22.01
C SER A 246 -22.35 -25.72 23.13
N LYS A 247 -22.47 -24.85 24.12
CA LYS A 247 -23.44 -24.97 25.22
C LYS A 247 -24.84 -24.45 24.85
N PHE A 248 -24.95 -23.65 23.80
CA PHE A 248 -26.22 -23.10 23.34
C PHE A 248 -27.06 -24.16 22.61
N LYS A 249 -28.36 -24.17 22.87
CA LYS A 249 -29.31 -25.06 22.18
C LYS A 249 -29.87 -24.36 20.96
N ILE A 250 -29.43 -24.78 19.78
CA ILE A 250 -29.82 -24.18 18.49
C ILE A 250 -30.89 -25.05 17.85
N GLN A 251 -31.98 -24.43 17.38
CA GLN A 251 -33.08 -25.10 16.69
C GLN A 251 -32.87 -25.01 15.18
N GLU A 252 -32.82 -26.16 14.51
CA GLU A 252 -32.87 -26.25 13.05
C GLU A 252 -34.33 -26.34 12.62
N ILE A 253 -34.79 -25.33 11.85
CA ILE A 253 -36.07 -25.40 11.16
C ILE A 253 -35.73 -25.81 9.74
N TYR A 254 -35.89 -27.10 9.44
CA TYR A 254 -35.87 -27.59 8.07
C TYR A 254 -37.13 -27.07 7.38
N SER A 255 -36.96 -26.12 6.46
CA SER A 255 -37.97 -25.70 5.49
C SER A 255 -37.92 -26.58 4.25
#